data_AF-A0A1F9AFS2-F1
#
_entry.id   AF-A0A1F9AFS2-F1
#
_cell.length_a   1.000
_cell.length_b   1.000
_cell.length_c   1.000
_cell.angle_alpha   90.00
_cell.angle_beta   90.00
_cell.angle_gamma   90.00
#
_symmetry.space_group_name_H-M   'P 1'
#
loop_
_entity.id
_entity.type
_entity.pdbx_description
1 polymer ?
#
loop_
_entity_poly.entity_id
_entity_poly.type
_entity_poly.pdbx_seq_one_letter_code
_entity_poly.pdbx_strand_id
1 'polypeptide(L)'
;MGRPIRDVIVIGGGPAGSMLAAQLAKAGVRVMVLDQSVFPRPKPCGGGLSEKAVRLLDPALDQQLIFEDHCSELRSSRRGETPYRQLLLKALTGGIFRQSPHDPHAPK
;
A
#
# COMPACT_ATOMS: atom_id res chain seq x y z
N MET A 1 30.37 -17.81 19.38
CA MET A 1 29.90 -17.02 18.23
C MET A 1 28.83 -16.06 18.74
N GLY A 2 29.13 -14.75 18.84
CA GLY A 2 28.21 -13.77 19.42
C GLY A 2 27.05 -13.48 18.47
N ARG A 3 25.80 -13.52 18.95
CA ARG A 3 24.66 -13.07 18.15
C ARG A 3 24.74 -11.56 17.98
N PRO A 4 24.56 -11.01 16.76
CA PRO A 4 24.50 -9.57 16.58
C PRO A 4 23.33 -9.02 17.40
N ILE A 5 23.61 -8.08 18.30
CA ILE A 5 22.58 -7.40 19.08
C ILE A 5 21.76 -6.54 18.12
N ARG A 6 20.46 -6.81 18.06
CA ARG A 6 19.48 -6.02 17.32
C ARG A 6 18.63 -5.27 18.33
N ASP A 7 18.37 -4.01 18.06
CA ASP A 7 17.56 -3.17 18.93
C ASP A 7 16.06 -3.42 18.68
N VAL A 8 15.71 -3.79 17.44
CA VAL A 8 14.33 -4.07 17.02
C VAL A 8 14.27 -5.29 16.09
N ILE A 9 13.26 -6.12 16.26
CA ILE A 9 12.92 -7.22 15.33
C ILE A 9 11.51 -6.98 14.79
N VAL A 10 11.39 -6.93 13.47
CA VAL A 10 10.12 -6.85 12.74
C VAL A 10 9.77 -8.22 12.19
N ILE A 11 8.61 -8.76 12.56
CA ILE A 11 8.12 -10.04 12.07
C ILE A 11 7.15 -9.79 10.91
N GLY A 12 7.53 -10.21 9.71
CA GLY A 12 6.83 -10.02 8.45
C GLY A 12 7.45 -8.93 7.58
N GLY A 13 7.92 -9.30 6.38
CA GLY A 13 8.47 -8.40 5.36
C GLY A 13 7.45 -7.95 4.31
N GLY A 14 6.18 -7.88 4.68
CA GLY A 14 5.13 -7.25 3.85
C GLY A 14 5.21 -5.70 3.89
N PRO A 15 4.32 -4.98 3.19
CA PRO A 15 4.41 -3.53 3.01
C PRO A 15 4.59 -2.72 4.31
N ALA A 16 3.85 -3.07 5.36
CA ALA A 16 3.98 -2.39 6.66
C ALA A 16 5.32 -2.67 7.34
N GLY A 17 5.76 -3.93 7.35
CA GLY A 17 6.98 -4.35 8.03
C GLY A 17 8.24 -3.89 7.32
N SER A 18 8.29 -3.97 5.98
CA SER A 18 9.39 -3.46 5.18
C SER A 18 9.50 -1.94 5.28
N MET A 19 8.37 -1.22 5.27
CA MET A 19 8.35 0.23 5.45
C MET A 19 8.86 0.63 6.84
N LEU A 20 8.38 -0.03 7.91
CA LEU A 20 8.87 0.23 9.27
C LEU A 20 10.36 -0.05 9.39
N ALA A 21 10.83 -1.19 8.89
CA ALA A 21 12.24 -1.56 8.94
C ALA A 21 13.12 -0.56 8.18
N ALA A 22 12.68 -0.10 7.00
CA ALA A 22 13.38 0.91 6.24
C ALA A 22 13.49 2.24 7.01
N GLN A 23 12.40 2.70 7.63
CA GLN A 23 12.39 3.93 8.45
C GLN A 23 13.32 3.82 9.66
N LEU A 24 13.28 2.68 10.38
CA LEU A 24 14.16 2.43 11.52
C LEU A 24 15.64 2.38 11.11
N ALA A 25 15.95 1.69 10.01
CA ALA A 25 17.31 1.64 9.48
C ALA A 25 17.84 3.02 9.09
N LYS A 26 17.00 3.87 8.45
CA LYS A 26 17.34 5.27 8.13
C LYS A 26 17.59 6.12 9.38
N ALA A 27 16.92 5.81 10.47
CA ALA A 27 17.14 6.45 11.78
C ALA A 27 18.37 5.88 12.54
N GLY A 28 19.13 4.96 11.94
CA GLY A 28 20.33 4.37 12.56
C GLY A 28 20.06 3.21 13.52
N VAL A 29 18.82 2.71 13.58
CA VAL A 29 18.44 1.60 14.47
C VAL A 29 18.87 0.26 13.86
N ARG A 30 19.47 -0.63 14.67
CA ARG A 30 19.83 -1.99 14.22
C ARG A 30 18.58 -2.88 14.20
N VAL A 31 17.83 -2.79 13.12
CA VAL A 31 16.61 -3.56 12.91
C VAL A 31 16.89 -4.89 12.19
N MET A 32 16.12 -5.93 12.50
CA MET A 32 16.09 -7.20 11.76
C MET A 32 14.68 -7.49 11.29
N VAL A 33 14.52 -7.87 10.02
CA VAL A 33 13.25 -8.37 9.48
C VAL A 33 13.32 -9.88 9.41
N LEU A 34 12.31 -10.56 9.95
CA LEU A 34 12.11 -11.99 9.80
C LEU A 34 10.82 -12.24 9.04
N ASP A 35 10.89 -12.98 7.93
CA ASP A 35 9.72 -13.47 7.22
C ASP A 35 9.86 -14.98 7.03
N GLN A 36 8.74 -15.69 7.06
CA GLN A 36 8.70 -17.12 6.80
C GLN A 36 8.91 -17.47 5.32
N SER A 37 8.72 -16.50 4.43
CA SER A 37 8.81 -16.69 3.00
C SER A 37 10.17 -16.30 2.44
N VAL A 38 10.54 -16.94 1.34
CA VAL A 38 11.69 -16.55 0.52
C VAL A 38 11.27 -15.41 -0.42
N PHE A 39 12.10 -14.37 -0.50
CA PHE A 39 11.88 -13.23 -1.41
C PHE A 39 12.60 -13.44 -2.76
N PRO A 40 12.11 -12.85 -3.87
CA PRO A 40 10.87 -12.10 -3.99
C PRO A 40 9.63 -13.01 -3.92
N ARG A 41 8.50 -12.48 -3.45
CA ARG A 41 7.23 -13.22 -3.34
C ARG A 41 6.02 -12.34 -3.61
N PRO A 42 4.92 -12.91 -4.12
CA PRO A 42 3.66 -12.19 -4.20
C PRO A 42 3.07 -11.95 -2.79
N LYS A 43 2.54 -10.74 -2.58
CA LYS A 43 1.76 -10.38 -1.38
C LYS A 43 0.38 -9.81 -1.80
N PRO A 44 -0.65 -10.67 -1.96
CA PRO A 44 -1.91 -10.30 -2.64
C PRO A 44 -2.68 -9.14 -1.97
N CYS A 45 -2.70 -9.06 -0.63
CA CYS A 45 -3.36 -7.95 0.08
C CYS A 45 -2.54 -6.64 0.10
N GLY A 46 -1.37 -6.59 -0.54
CA GLY A 46 -0.43 -5.47 -0.48
C GLY A 46 -0.02 -4.91 -1.85
N GLY A 47 -0.60 -5.42 -2.95
CA GLY A 47 -0.24 -4.99 -4.31
C GLY A 47 -0.86 -3.65 -4.73
N GLY A 48 -2.00 -3.28 -4.14
CA GLY A 48 -2.64 -2.00 -4.44
C GLY A 48 -2.05 -0.85 -3.62
N LEU A 49 -1.19 -0.03 -4.24
CA LEU A 49 -0.69 1.21 -3.63
C LEU A 49 -1.39 2.43 -4.24
N SER A 50 -1.93 3.30 -3.39
CA SER A 50 -2.42 4.61 -3.84
C SER A 50 -1.24 5.52 -4.18
N GLU A 51 -1.45 6.52 -5.03
CA GLU A 51 -0.41 7.51 -5.37
C GLU A 51 0.17 8.18 -4.11
N LYS A 52 -0.67 8.43 -3.10
CA LYS A 52 -0.21 8.94 -1.80
C LYS A 52 0.78 7.99 -1.12
N ALA A 53 0.53 6.68 -1.17
CA ALA A 53 1.43 5.69 -0.60
C ALA A 53 2.74 5.58 -1.40
N VAL A 54 2.67 5.67 -2.73
CA VAL A 54 3.87 5.66 -3.59
C VAL A 54 4.81 6.83 -3.26
N ARG A 55 4.27 8.02 -3.00
CA ARG A 55 5.05 9.21 -2.60
C ARG A 55 5.77 9.06 -1.26
N LEU A 56 5.41 8.09 -0.43
CA LEU A 56 6.08 7.81 0.84
C LEU A 56 7.22 6.80 0.71
N LEU A 57 7.34 6.11 -0.43
CA LEU A 57 8.43 5.20 -0.69
C LEU A 57 9.75 5.95 -0.82
N ASP A 58 10.85 5.25 -0.58
CA ASP A 58 12.18 5.81 -0.80
C ASP A 58 12.37 6.16 -2.29
N PRO A 59 12.76 7.40 -2.63
CA PRO A 59 13.03 7.80 -4.02
C PRO A 59 14.12 6.97 -4.70
N ALA A 60 15.01 6.33 -3.93
CA ALA A 60 16.03 5.43 -4.46
C ALA A 60 15.48 4.07 -4.94
N LEU A 61 14.22 3.76 -4.61
CA LEU A 61 13.55 2.58 -5.13
C LEU A 61 13.13 2.83 -6.58
N ASP A 62 13.59 1.97 -7.48
CA ASP A 62 13.18 2.00 -8.87
C ASP A 62 11.71 1.58 -9.00
N GLN A 63 10.85 2.57 -9.26
CA GLN A 63 9.41 2.38 -9.37
C GLN A 63 9.05 1.46 -10.55
N GLN A 64 9.86 1.42 -11.61
CA GLN A 64 9.62 0.56 -12.77
C GLN A 64 9.87 -0.92 -12.47
N LEU A 65 10.64 -1.22 -11.41
CA LEU A 65 10.91 -2.60 -10.97
C LEU A 65 9.94 -3.09 -9.90
N ILE A 66 9.09 -2.21 -9.36
CA ILE A 66 8.22 -2.51 -8.20
C ILE A 66 6.74 -2.52 -8.59
N PHE A 67 6.34 -1.71 -9.58
CA PHE A 67 4.98 -1.67 -10.08
C PHE A 67 4.84 -2.55 -11.32
N GLU A 68 4.09 -3.64 -11.17
CA GLU A 68 3.73 -4.52 -12.29
C GLU A 68 2.65 -3.90 -13.18
N ASP A 69 1.71 -3.15 -12.58
CA ASP A 69 0.54 -2.59 -13.25
C ASP A 69 0.12 -1.22 -12.70
N HIS A 70 -0.61 -0.47 -13.50
CA HIS A 70 -1.26 0.80 -13.12
C HIS A 70 -2.78 0.72 -13.30
N CYS A 71 -3.50 0.79 -12.18
CA CYS A 71 -4.96 0.84 -12.19
C CYS A 71 -5.46 2.29 -12.20
N SER A 72 -6.17 2.68 -13.26
CA SER A 72 -6.70 4.04 -13.43
C SER A 72 -8.11 4.26 -12.87
N GLU A 73 -8.85 3.19 -12.52
CA GLU A 73 -10.20 3.26 -11.97
C GLU A 73 -10.45 2.09 -11.00
N LEU A 74 -10.86 2.38 -9.76
CA LEU A 74 -11.29 1.36 -8.80
C LEU A 74 -12.80 1.47 -8.60
N ARG A 75 -13.53 0.38 -8.83
CA ARG A 75 -14.98 0.31 -8.58
C ARG A 75 -15.25 -0.56 -7.36
N SER A 76 -16.00 -0.03 -6.40
CA SER A 76 -16.44 -0.77 -5.23
C SER A 76 -17.96 -0.75 -5.13
N SER A 77 -18.56 -1.91 -4.88
CA SER A 77 -19.98 -2.06 -4.60
C SER A 77 -20.17 -2.81 -3.29
N ARG A 78 -21.31 -2.58 -2.64
CA ARG A 78 -21.74 -3.35 -1.46
C ARG A 78 -23.02 -4.11 -1.85
N ARG A 79 -23.05 -5.42 -1.63
CA ARG A 79 -24.22 -6.29 -1.91
C ARG A 79 -24.81 -6.15 -3.32
N GLY A 80 -23.97 -5.98 -4.34
CA GLY A 80 -24.43 -5.92 -5.74
C GLY A 80 -25.21 -4.64 -6.10
N GLU A 81 -25.27 -3.65 -5.20
CA GLU A 81 -25.75 -2.30 -5.51
C GLU A 81 -24.83 -1.65 -6.56
N THR A 82 -25.39 -0.76 -7.41
CA THR A 82 -24.70 -0.13 -8.55
C THR A 82 -23.31 0.37 -8.15
N PRO A 83 -22.24 0.00 -8.89
CA PRO A 83 -20.87 0.29 -8.45
C PRO A 83 -20.64 1.78 -8.29
N TYR A 84 -20.15 2.19 -7.12
CA TYR A 84 -19.67 3.55 -6.92
C TYR A 84 -18.49 3.78 -7.86
N ARG A 85 -18.66 4.70 -8.82
CA ARG A 85 -17.58 5.07 -9.74
C ARG A 85 -16.62 6.02 -9.04
N GLN A 86 -15.51 5.51 -8.51
CA GLN A 86 -14.39 6.37 -8.13
C GLN A 86 -13.62 6.73 -9.39
N LEU A 87 -13.97 7.85 -10.01
CA LEU A 87 -13.05 8.52 -10.92
C LEU A 87 -11.85 8.98 -10.09
N LEU A 88 -10.72 8.29 -10.28
CA LEU A 88 -9.40 8.59 -9.71
C LEU A 88 -8.87 9.99 -10.09
N LEU A 89 -9.61 10.77 -10.88
CA LEU A 89 -9.32 12.17 -11.17
C LEU A 89 -9.33 13.10 -9.95
N LYS A 90 -9.73 12.63 -8.76
CA LYS A 90 -9.59 13.36 -7.49
C LYS A 90 -8.30 13.05 -6.71
N ALA A 91 -7.38 12.23 -7.25
CA ALA A 91 -6.05 12.09 -6.66
C ALA A 91 -5.21 13.37 -6.78
N LEU A 92 -5.53 14.26 -7.73
CA LEU A 92 -4.82 15.53 -7.95
C LEU A 92 -5.13 16.63 -6.91
N THR A 93 -6.14 16.50 -6.04
CA THR A 93 -6.60 17.62 -5.19
C THR A 93 -6.87 17.28 -3.72
N GLY A 94 -6.36 16.16 -3.20
CA GLY A 94 -6.45 15.88 -1.75
C GLY A 94 -7.89 15.78 -1.21
N GLY A 95 -8.84 15.33 -2.04
CA GLY A 95 -10.26 15.35 -1.71
C GLY A 95 -10.66 14.32 -0.65
N ILE A 96 -11.28 14.81 0.42
CA ILE A 96 -12.07 14.03 1.39
C ILE A 96 -13.09 13.16 0.64
N PHE A 97 -13.25 11.90 1.07
CA PHE A 97 -14.31 10.99 0.64
C PHE A 97 -15.68 11.67 0.84
N ARG A 98 -16.23 12.30 -0.21
CA ARG A 98 -17.60 12.78 -0.18
C ARG A 98 -18.51 11.70 -0.74
N GLN A 99 -19.25 11.06 0.16
CA GLN A 99 -20.46 10.33 -0.15
C GLN A 99 -21.42 11.29 -0.87
N SER A 100 -21.89 10.92 -2.06
CA SER A 100 -23.06 11.57 -2.66
C SER A 100 -24.21 10.57 -2.54
N PRO A 101 -25.25 10.84 -1.74
CA PRO A 101 -26.46 10.06 -1.80
C PRO A 101 -27.27 10.46 -3.03
N HIS A 102 -27.96 9.46 -3.57
CA HIS A 102 -29.03 9.53 -4.58
C HIS A 102 -28.65 9.75 -6.06
N ASP A 103 -28.79 8.66 -6.82
CA ASP A 103 -29.23 8.68 -8.21
C ASP A 103 -30.77 8.56 -8.22
N PRO A 104 -31.52 9.47 -8.87
CA PRO A 104 -32.98 9.37 -9.00
C PRO A 104 -33.45 8.23 -9.93
N HIS A 105 -32.54 7.50 -10.59
CA HIS A 105 -32.87 6.42 -11.53
C HIS A 105 -32.56 4.99 -11.01
N ALA A 106 -32.37 4.80 -9.70
CA ALA A 106 -32.29 3.46 -9.13
C ALA A 106 -33.63 2.70 -9.35
N PRO A 107 -33.61 1.46 -9.90
CA PRO A 107 -34.84 0.69 -10.12
C PRO A 107 -35.53 0.39 -8.77
N LYS A 108 -36.86 0.53 -8.75
CA LYS A 108 -37.72 0.31 -7.57
C LYS A 108 -37.64 -1.11 -7.04
#